data_AF-A0A662V2Q3-F1
#
_entry.id   AF-A0A662V2Q3-F1
#
_cell.length_a   1.000
_cell.length_b   1.000
_cell.length_c   1.000
_cell.angle_alpha   90.00
_cell.angle_beta   90.00
_cell.angle_gamma   90.00
#
_symmetry.space_group_name_H-M   'P 1'
#
loop_
_entity.id
_entity.type
_entity.pdbx_description
1 polymer ?
#
loop_
_entity_poly.entity_id
_entity_poly.type
_entity_poly.pdbx_seq_one_letter_code
_entity_poly.pdbx_strand_id
1 'polypeptide(L)'
;MATVPQYEPTGIPVIILKEGTSRTAGRDALRANIMAAVTVSEIIRTTYGPRGMDKMLVDALGDITITNDGATILDKMDVQHPAAKMLVQIAKGQDEEVGDGTKTAVIIAGELLKNAEELIEKGIHPTVIVSGYKRALEYATEIAYKISEPIDINDEGLLMKIAMSALTSKAVHGAREHLADMAVKAVKQIAEKRGDKWYVDLDSVQIIKKHGASLLDSKLVYGVVLDKEVVHPAMPRRVEKAKIALIDAPLEVEKPELDAEIRIMDPLQMRKFLEEKENILRDMVGKIAGVGANVVICQKGIDDVAQHYLAKKGILAVRRVKRSDMEKLEKATGGRIVT
;
A
#
# COMPACT_ATOMS: atom_id res chain seq x y z
N MET A 1 25.02 66.99 34.09
CA MET A 1 24.09 65.85 34.02
C MET A 1 23.06 66.16 32.95
N ALA A 2 23.28 65.66 31.73
CA ALA A 2 22.32 65.80 30.63
C ALA A 2 21.56 64.47 30.53
N THR A 3 20.28 64.48 30.89
CA THR A 3 19.37 63.34 30.77
C THR A 3 19.00 63.15 29.31
N VAL A 4 19.33 61.97 28.78
CA VAL A 4 18.94 61.54 27.42
C VAL A 4 17.41 61.37 27.40
N PRO A 5 16.67 61.98 26.46
CA PRO A 5 15.23 61.82 26.38
C PRO A 5 14.88 60.39 25.95
N GLN A 6 14.08 59.69 26.77
CA GLN A 6 13.42 58.46 26.36
C GLN A 6 12.39 58.79 25.29
N TYR A 7 12.62 58.30 24.07
CA TYR A 7 11.64 58.36 23.00
C TYR A 7 10.61 57.24 23.25
N GLU A 8 9.44 57.58 23.77
CA GLU A 8 8.30 56.67 23.75
C GLU A 8 7.80 56.56 22.30
N PRO A 9 7.73 55.36 21.71
CA PRO A 9 7.22 55.20 20.37
C PRO A 9 5.71 55.49 20.37
N THR A 10 5.33 56.68 19.91
CA THR A 10 3.96 57.11 19.58
C THR A 10 3.50 56.46 18.27
N GLY A 11 3.38 55.13 18.28
CA GLY A 11 2.76 54.35 17.21
C GLY A 11 1.60 53.54 17.76
N ILE A 12 0.47 53.53 17.05
CA ILE A 12 -0.62 52.58 17.32
C ILE A 12 0.00 51.17 17.29
N PRO A 13 -0.17 50.32 18.32
CA PRO A 13 0.36 48.97 18.29
C PRO A 13 -0.28 48.21 17.13
N VAL A 14 0.52 47.95 16.09
CA VAL A 14 0.09 47.19 14.92
C VAL A 14 0.14 45.72 15.31
N ILE A 15 -1.03 45.11 15.47
CA ILE A 15 -1.14 43.66 15.64
C ILE A 15 -0.82 43.02 14.28
N ILE A 16 0.42 42.58 14.10
CA ILE A 16 0.89 41.92 12.87
C ILE A 16 0.50 40.44 12.86
N LEU A 17 0.48 39.80 14.04
CA LEU A 17 0.12 38.39 14.20
C LEU A 17 -1.12 38.26 15.09
N LYS A 18 -1.98 37.29 14.77
CA LYS A 18 -3.16 36.99 15.58
C LYS A 18 -2.74 36.61 17.00
N GLU A 19 -3.52 37.01 17.99
CA GLU A 19 -3.35 36.55 19.37
C GLU A 19 -3.36 35.01 19.42
N GLY A 20 -2.41 34.44 20.18
CA GLY A 20 -2.15 33.00 20.21
C GLY A 20 -1.08 32.51 19.22
N THR A 21 -0.54 33.36 18.36
CA THR A 21 0.56 32.99 17.46
C THR A 21 1.88 32.95 18.21
N SER A 22 2.54 31.79 18.25
CA SER A 22 3.93 31.67 18.72
C SER A 22 4.90 31.89 17.57
N ARG A 23 6.00 32.62 17.84
CA ARG A 23 7.09 32.82 16.89
C ARG A 23 8.42 32.58 17.57
N THR A 24 9.18 31.62 17.05
CA THR A 24 10.60 31.45 17.36
C THR A 24 11.42 32.01 16.20
N ALA A 25 12.57 32.60 16.49
CA ALA A 25 13.43 33.22 15.48
C ALA A 25 14.91 32.93 15.74
N GLY A 26 15.73 33.03 14.68
CA GLY A 26 17.18 32.90 14.77
C GLY A 26 17.64 31.53 15.27
N ARG A 27 18.60 31.55 16.21
CA ARG A 27 19.25 30.33 16.73
C ARG A 27 18.29 29.45 17.53
N ASP A 28 17.35 30.04 18.26
CA ASP A 28 16.41 29.26 19.07
C ASP A 28 15.46 28.43 18.21
N ALA A 29 15.00 28.99 17.08
CA ALA A 29 14.21 28.25 16.11
C ALA A 29 15.01 27.09 15.48
N LEU A 30 16.28 27.33 15.13
CA LEU A 30 17.15 26.29 14.58
C LEU A 30 17.38 25.16 15.57
N ARG A 31 17.71 25.50 16.83
CA ARG A 31 17.93 24.51 17.89
C ARG A 31 16.66 23.70 18.17
N ALA A 32 15.49 24.34 18.27
CA ALA A 32 14.22 23.64 18.45
C ALA A 32 13.92 22.67 17.29
N ASN A 33 14.17 23.11 16.04
CA ASN A 33 13.98 22.27 14.86
C ASN A 33 14.92 21.04 14.85
N ILE A 34 16.21 21.25 15.16
CA ILE A 34 17.21 20.18 15.22
C ILE A 34 16.88 19.21 16.34
N MET A 35 16.57 19.72 17.54
CA MET A 35 16.20 18.90 18.69
C MET A 35 15.01 18.00 18.37
N ALA A 36 13.94 18.54 17.78
CA ALA A 36 12.78 17.74 17.39
C ALA A 36 13.14 16.61 16.41
N ALA A 37 14.00 16.88 15.44
CA ALA A 37 14.47 15.89 14.47
C ALA A 37 15.35 14.81 15.13
N VAL A 38 16.28 15.22 16.00
CA VAL A 38 17.16 14.31 16.75
C VAL A 38 16.33 13.39 17.64
N THR A 39 15.36 13.92 18.39
CA THR A 39 14.48 13.11 19.26
C THR A 39 13.75 12.03 18.47
N VAL A 40 13.19 12.36 17.30
CA VAL A 40 12.54 11.36 16.44
C VAL A 40 13.52 10.30 15.95
N SER A 41 14.74 10.71 15.59
CA SER A 41 15.79 9.76 15.17
C SER A 41 16.19 8.80 16.29
N GLU A 42 16.27 9.28 17.54
CA GLU A 42 16.61 8.48 18.72
C GLU A 42 15.50 7.47 19.08
N ILE A 43 14.23 7.87 18.92
CA ILE A 43 13.09 6.97 19.07
C ILE A 43 13.25 5.76 18.14
N ILE A 44 13.56 5.99 16.86
CA ILE A 44 13.69 4.93 15.85
C ILE A 44 14.99 4.14 16.01
N ARG A 45 16.07 4.75 16.51
CA ARG A 45 17.39 4.12 16.62
C ARG A 45 17.38 2.76 17.33
N THR A 46 16.55 2.59 18.35
CA THR A 46 16.39 1.32 19.10
C THR A 46 15.79 0.17 18.30
N THR A 47 15.21 0.47 17.13
CA THR A 47 14.59 -0.50 16.21
C THR A 47 15.51 -0.86 15.04
N TYR A 48 16.70 -0.26 14.96
CA TYR A 48 17.62 -0.46 13.85
C TYR A 48 18.54 -1.67 14.05
N GLY A 49 18.82 -2.38 12.96
CA GLY A 49 19.72 -3.53 12.92
C GLY A 49 19.04 -4.88 13.23
N PRO A 50 19.78 -6.00 13.12
CA PRO A 50 19.23 -7.36 13.24
C PRO A 50 18.72 -7.70 14.66
N ARG A 51 19.10 -6.91 15.66
CA ARG A 51 18.62 -7.00 17.05
C ARG A 51 17.77 -5.79 17.46
N GLY A 52 17.26 -5.03 16.47
CA GLY A 52 16.35 -3.94 16.72
C GLY A 52 15.07 -4.46 17.37
N MET A 53 14.59 -3.77 18.40
CA MET A 53 13.36 -4.17 19.10
C MET A 53 12.13 -3.61 18.38
N ASP A 54 11.00 -4.30 18.49
CA ASP A 54 9.72 -3.84 17.96
C ASP A 54 9.14 -2.74 18.85
N LYS A 55 8.34 -1.85 18.26
CA LYS A 55 7.55 -0.87 19.02
C LYS A 55 6.09 -1.26 19.01
N MET A 56 5.49 -1.22 20.20
CA MET A 56 4.05 -1.27 20.37
C MET A 56 3.52 0.17 20.40
N LEU A 57 2.60 0.46 19.49
CA LEU A 57 1.94 1.75 19.34
C LEU A 57 0.46 1.55 19.63
N VAL A 58 -0.10 2.42 20.45
CA VAL A 58 -1.52 2.42 20.81
C VAL A 58 -2.09 3.74 20.33
N ASP A 59 -3.13 3.67 19.49
CA ASP A 59 -3.79 4.88 19.02
C ASP A 59 -4.84 5.40 20.03
N ALA A 60 -5.47 6.53 19.71
CA ALA A 60 -6.49 7.13 20.57
C ALA A 60 -7.79 6.29 20.68
N LEU A 61 -8.03 5.38 19.73
CA LEU A 61 -9.19 4.48 19.72
C LEU A 61 -8.91 3.16 20.45
N GLY A 62 -7.65 2.90 20.80
CA GLY A 62 -7.18 1.69 21.46
C GLY A 62 -6.68 0.61 20.52
N ASP A 63 -6.55 0.87 19.21
CA ASP A 63 -5.97 -0.08 18.27
C ASP A 63 -4.46 -0.21 18.53
N ILE A 64 -4.01 -1.46 18.67
CA ILE A 64 -2.62 -1.80 18.98
C ILE A 64 -1.92 -2.23 17.70
N THR A 65 -0.86 -1.50 17.34
CA THR A 65 0.05 -1.86 16.24
C THR A 65 1.42 -2.19 16.80
N ILE A 66 1.88 -3.43 16.62
CA ILE A 66 3.24 -3.84 16.95
C ILE A 66 4.02 -3.95 15.65
N THR A 67 5.09 -3.17 15.49
CA THR A 67 5.88 -3.20 14.26
C THR A 67 7.34 -2.85 14.48
N ASN A 68 8.19 -3.47 13.67
CA ASN A 68 9.57 -3.04 13.47
C ASN A 68 9.69 -2.09 12.29
N ASP A 69 8.66 -1.77 11.52
CA ASP A 69 8.86 -0.95 10.32
C ASP A 69 8.99 0.55 10.66
N GLY A 70 10.02 1.22 10.11
CA GLY A 70 10.33 2.62 10.39
C GLY A 70 9.26 3.59 9.89
N ALA A 71 8.76 3.38 8.67
CA ALA A 71 7.73 4.23 8.08
C ALA A 71 6.40 4.07 8.82
N THR A 72 6.00 2.83 9.14
CA THR A 72 4.80 2.53 9.92
C THR A 72 4.86 3.13 11.32
N ILE A 73 6.01 3.04 12.01
CA ILE A 73 6.16 3.66 13.34
C ILE A 73 5.94 5.16 13.28
N LEU A 74 6.55 5.82 12.29
CA LEU A 74 6.48 7.27 12.12
C LEU A 74 5.11 7.75 11.67
N ASP A 75 4.40 6.99 10.85
CA ASP A 75 3.05 7.30 10.39
C ASP A 75 2.02 7.20 11.51
N LYS A 76 2.17 6.19 12.39
CA LYS A 76 1.28 5.99 13.54
C LYS A 76 1.58 6.92 14.72
N MET A 77 2.75 7.55 14.74
CA MET A 77 3.14 8.50 15.79
C MET A 77 2.51 9.88 15.51
N ASP A 78 1.77 10.42 16.48
CA ASP A 78 1.22 11.77 16.36
C ASP A 78 2.29 12.85 16.61
N VAL A 79 3.01 13.20 15.54
CA VAL A 79 4.10 14.18 15.59
C VAL A 79 3.56 15.58 15.39
N GLN A 80 3.67 16.43 16.42
CA GLN A 80 3.19 17.82 16.36
C GLN A 80 4.19 18.77 15.67
N HIS A 81 5.48 18.62 15.95
CA HIS A 81 6.50 19.57 15.52
C HIS A 81 6.78 19.50 14.00
N PRO A 82 6.79 20.62 13.23
CA PRO A 82 6.94 20.60 11.78
C PRO A 82 8.21 19.92 11.27
N ALA A 83 9.37 20.20 11.89
CA ALA A 83 10.63 19.57 11.50
C ALA A 83 10.60 18.04 11.64
N ALA A 84 9.87 17.54 12.65
CA ALA A 84 9.70 16.11 12.86
C ALA A 84 8.72 15.51 11.84
N LYS A 85 7.66 16.24 11.44
CA LYS A 85 6.79 15.84 10.32
C LYS A 85 7.56 15.70 9.00
N MET A 86 8.58 16.53 8.77
CA MET A 86 9.44 16.39 7.58
C MET A 86 10.21 15.07 7.59
N LEU A 87 10.68 14.59 8.75
CA LEU A 87 11.31 13.26 8.85
C LEU A 87 10.32 12.12 8.54
N VAL A 88 9.06 12.25 8.95
CA VAL A 88 8.01 11.29 8.59
C VAL A 88 7.87 11.19 7.06
N GLN A 89 7.89 12.33 6.37
CA GLN A 89 7.82 12.35 4.91
C GLN A 89 9.04 11.72 4.23
N ILE A 90 10.25 11.91 4.80
CA ILE A 90 11.46 11.25 4.31
C ILE A 90 11.33 9.73 4.42
N ALA A 91 10.82 9.23 5.55
CA ALA A 91 10.62 7.80 5.75
C ALA A 91 9.58 7.23 4.77
N LYS A 92 8.47 7.95 4.54
CA LYS A 92 7.43 7.54 3.58
C LYS A 92 7.96 7.52 2.14
N GLY A 93 8.66 8.56 1.70
CA GLY A 93 9.25 8.59 0.36
C GLY A 93 10.27 7.47 0.14
N GLN A 94 11.06 7.15 1.17
CA GLN A 94 11.98 6.01 1.11
C GLN A 94 11.25 4.66 1.00
N ASP A 95 10.13 4.51 1.71
CA ASP A 95 9.30 3.30 1.69
C ASP A 95 8.63 3.09 0.32
N GLU A 96 8.11 4.17 -0.29
CA GLU A 96 7.46 4.13 -1.61
C GLU A 96 8.45 3.80 -2.73
N GLU A 97 9.68 4.33 -2.68
CA GLU A 97 10.67 4.15 -3.74
C GLU A 97 11.39 2.80 -3.68
N VAL A 98 11.77 2.32 -2.49
CA VAL A 98 12.58 1.09 -2.35
C VAL A 98 12.08 0.10 -1.31
N GLY A 99 11.13 0.48 -0.44
CA GLY A 99 10.53 -0.41 0.57
C GLY A 99 11.44 -0.84 1.73
N ASP A 100 12.69 -0.39 1.78
CA ASP A 100 13.64 -0.65 2.87
C ASP A 100 14.53 0.57 3.15
N GLY A 101 15.24 0.56 4.28
CA GLY A 101 16.14 1.65 4.68
C GLY A 101 15.42 2.88 5.24
N THR A 102 14.10 2.79 5.49
CA THR A 102 13.28 3.86 6.07
C THR A 102 13.87 4.38 7.38
N LYS A 103 14.33 3.47 8.25
CA LYS A 103 15.02 3.81 9.51
C LYS A 103 16.35 4.50 9.26
N THR A 104 17.15 3.96 8.35
CA THR A 104 18.50 4.46 8.05
C THR A 104 18.43 5.90 7.57
N ALA A 105 17.48 6.21 6.67
CA ALA A 105 17.26 7.57 6.17
C ALA A 105 16.99 8.56 7.32
N VAL A 106 16.11 8.19 8.26
CA VAL A 106 15.74 9.06 9.40
C VAL A 106 16.88 9.20 10.40
N ILE A 107 17.60 8.10 10.70
CA ILE A 107 18.73 8.11 11.62
C ILE A 107 19.88 8.97 11.06
N ILE A 108 20.20 8.83 9.78
CA ILE A 108 21.24 9.64 9.11
C ILE A 108 20.82 11.11 9.10
N ALA A 109 19.55 11.42 8.77
CA ALA A 109 19.06 12.80 8.79
C ALA A 109 19.19 13.44 10.18
N GLY A 110 18.80 12.73 11.24
CA GLY A 110 18.96 13.19 12.62
C GLY A 110 20.43 13.42 12.99
N GLU A 111 21.33 12.51 12.63
CA GLU A 111 22.76 12.64 12.94
C GLU A 111 23.45 13.77 12.15
N LEU A 112 23.06 13.99 10.88
CA LEU A 112 23.54 15.12 10.09
C LEU A 112 23.12 16.46 10.69
N LEU A 113 21.90 16.56 11.23
CA LEU A 113 21.41 17.76 11.91
C LEU A 113 22.11 17.99 13.25
N LYS A 114 22.37 16.93 14.01
CA LYS A 114 23.15 16.99 15.25
C LYS A 114 24.56 17.53 15.01
N ASN A 115 25.26 17.00 14.01
CA ASN A 115 26.59 17.49 13.62
C ASN A 115 26.54 18.93 13.07
N ALA A 116 25.45 19.31 12.41
CA ALA A 116 25.26 20.69 11.95
C ALA A 116 25.09 21.66 13.12
N GLU A 117 24.47 21.25 14.23
CA GLU A 117 24.34 22.08 15.44
C GLU A 117 25.71 22.48 15.98
N GLU A 118 26.66 21.55 16.08
CA GLU A 118 28.02 21.85 16.55
C GLU A 118 28.75 22.87 15.67
N LEU A 119 28.50 22.85 14.36
CA LEU A 119 29.07 23.81 13.40
C LEU A 119 28.42 25.20 13.55
N ILE A 120 27.11 25.24 13.80
CA ILE A 120 26.38 26.49 14.05
C ILE A 120 26.85 27.13 15.37
N GLU A 121 27.13 26.32 16.40
CA GLU A 121 27.70 26.81 17.67
C GLU A 121 29.09 27.41 17.50
N LYS A 122 29.90 26.87 16.58
CA LYS A 122 31.19 27.45 16.16
C LYS A 122 31.05 28.74 15.32
N GLY A 123 29.83 29.19 15.05
CA GLY A 123 29.56 30.42 14.31
C GLY A 123 29.54 30.26 12.78
N ILE A 124 29.51 29.03 12.27
CA ILE A 124 29.42 28.79 10.82
C ILE A 124 27.99 29.06 10.35
N HIS A 125 27.84 29.85 9.29
CA HIS A 125 26.53 30.18 8.73
C HIS A 125 25.87 28.93 8.11
N PRO A 126 24.57 28.65 8.36
CA PRO A 126 23.88 27.45 7.86
C PRO A 126 24.03 27.22 6.34
N THR A 127 24.05 28.28 5.54
CA THR A 127 24.27 28.21 4.08
C THR A 127 25.57 27.50 3.70
N VAL A 128 26.65 27.72 4.46
CA VAL A 128 27.95 27.08 4.21
C VAL A 128 27.87 25.60 4.54
N ILE A 129 27.19 25.23 5.64
CA ILE A 129 26.97 23.85 6.05
C ILE A 129 26.17 23.09 4.98
N VAL A 130 25.07 23.68 4.51
CA VAL A 130 24.23 23.10 3.44
C VAL A 130 25.03 22.91 2.16
N SER A 131 25.85 23.90 1.77
CA SER A 131 26.71 23.77 0.59
C SER A 131 27.76 22.66 0.76
N GLY A 132 28.31 22.49 1.96
CA GLY A 132 29.25 21.41 2.28
C GLY A 132 28.58 20.04 2.19
N TYR A 133 27.39 19.89 2.77
CA TYR A 133 26.63 18.64 2.72
C TYR A 133 26.21 18.25 1.30
N LYS A 134 25.84 19.21 0.44
CA LYS A 134 25.55 18.94 -0.98
C LYS A 134 26.76 18.35 -1.71
N ARG A 135 27.95 18.93 -1.51
CA ARG A 135 29.19 18.41 -2.10
C ARG A 135 29.56 17.04 -1.54
N ALA A 136 29.33 16.83 -0.24
CA ALA A 136 29.57 15.53 0.40
C ALA A 136 28.62 14.45 -0.13
N LEU A 137 27.35 14.79 -0.41
CA LEU A 137 26.37 13.89 -1.01
C LEU A 137 26.82 13.42 -2.39
N GLU A 138 27.20 14.35 -3.28
CA GLU A 138 27.70 14.01 -4.63
C GLU A 138 28.87 13.01 -4.55
N TYR A 139 29.86 13.30 -3.72
CA TYR A 139 31.03 12.45 -3.55
C TYR A 139 30.70 11.09 -2.92
N ALA A 140 29.82 11.06 -1.91
CA ALA A 140 29.38 9.82 -1.28
C ALA A 140 28.62 8.92 -2.26
N THR A 141 27.78 9.50 -3.12
CA THR A 141 27.07 8.78 -4.17
C THR A 141 28.03 8.20 -5.20
N GLU A 142 29.05 8.95 -5.63
CA GLU A 142 30.09 8.41 -6.53
C GLU A 142 30.83 7.22 -5.92
N ILE A 143 31.20 7.31 -4.64
CA ILE A 143 31.86 6.20 -3.94
C ILE A 143 30.91 5.00 -3.86
N ALA A 144 29.65 5.22 -3.52
CA ALA A 144 28.65 4.14 -3.42
C ALA A 144 28.53 3.35 -4.73
N TYR A 145 28.53 4.02 -5.88
CA TYR A 145 28.55 3.33 -7.18
C TYR A 145 29.87 2.61 -7.46
N LYS A 146 31.01 3.19 -7.08
CA LYS A 146 32.34 2.56 -7.27
C LYS A 146 32.52 1.28 -6.47
N ILE A 147 31.94 1.21 -5.26
CA ILE A 147 32.00 0.02 -4.40
C ILE A 147 30.84 -0.95 -4.65
N SER A 148 29.87 -0.59 -5.48
CA SER A 148 28.73 -1.46 -5.79
C SER A 148 29.17 -2.62 -6.69
N GLU A 149 28.69 -3.82 -6.37
CA GLU A 149 28.94 -5.01 -7.17
C GLU A 149 27.71 -5.30 -8.04
N PRO A 150 27.87 -5.51 -9.36
CA PRO A 150 26.76 -5.86 -10.22
C PRO A 150 26.24 -7.25 -9.86
N ILE A 151 24.91 -7.37 -9.77
CA ILE A 151 24.23 -8.63 -9.46
C ILE A 151 23.54 -9.19 -10.70
N ASP A 152 23.57 -10.51 -10.86
CA ASP A 152 22.75 -11.20 -11.86
C ASP A 152 21.36 -11.48 -11.27
N ILE A 153 20.32 -11.03 -11.96
CA ILE A 153 18.91 -11.21 -11.56
C ILE A 153 18.48 -12.67 -11.70
N ASN A 154 19.21 -13.48 -12.47
CA ASN A 154 18.95 -14.91 -12.58
C ASN A 154 19.52 -15.74 -11.42
N ASP A 155 20.42 -15.17 -10.61
CA ASP A 155 20.98 -15.85 -9.45
C ASP A 155 19.97 -15.85 -8.29
N GLU A 156 19.15 -16.91 -8.25
CA GLU A 156 18.17 -17.12 -7.19
C GLU A 156 18.80 -17.20 -5.79
N GLY A 157 20.02 -17.74 -5.69
CA GLY A 157 20.72 -17.87 -4.41
C GLY A 157 21.11 -16.52 -3.84
N LEU A 158 21.56 -15.59 -4.70
CA LEU A 158 21.86 -14.22 -4.31
C LEU A 158 20.58 -13.45 -3.97
N LEU A 159 19.54 -13.55 -4.78
CA LEU A 159 18.24 -12.91 -4.50
C LEU A 159 17.63 -13.39 -3.18
N MET A 160 17.75 -14.68 -2.87
CA MET A 160 17.32 -15.25 -1.61
C MET A 160 18.10 -14.67 -0.43
N LYS A 161 19.43 -14.51 -0.54
CA LYS A 161 20.25 -13.86 0.49
C LYS A 161 19.84 -12.41 0.73
N ILE A 162 19.55 -11.65 -0.34
CA ILE A 162 19.08 -10.26 -0.26
C ILE A 162 17.73 -10.21 0.50
N ALA A 163 16.77 -11.04 0.11
CA ALA A 163 15.47 -11.11 0.76
C ALA A 163 15.59 -11.54 2.24
N MET A 164 16.44 -12.53 2.54
CA MET A 164 16.71 -12.95 3.93
C MET A 164 17.34 -11.83 4.77
N SER A 165 18.23 -11.03 4.18
CA SER A 165 18.84 -9.87 4.86
C SER A 165 17.77 -8.87 5.28
N ALA A 166 16.87 -8.50 4.36
CA ALA A 166 15.78 -7.55 4.62
C ALA A 166 14.76 -8.06 5.67
N LEU A 167 14.60 -9.38 5.81
CA LEU A 167 13.70 -10.00 6.79
C LEU A 167 14.34 -10.25 8.16
N THR A 168 15.67 -10.08 8.30
CA THR A 168 16.39 -10.54 9.49
C THR A 168 16.03 -9.78 10.77
N SER A 169 15.77 -8.47 10.69
CA SER A 169 15.44 -7.62 11.83
C SER A 169 13.95 -7.59 12.18
N LYS A 170 13.12 -8.42 11.53
CA LYS A 170 11.64 -8.37 11.65
C LYS A 170 11.13 -9.55 12.49
N ALA A 171 9.92 -9.42 13.03
CA ALA A 171 9.25 -10.46 13.84
C ALA A 171 9.13 -11.82 13.14
N VAL A 172 9.25 -11.87 11.81
CA VAL A 172 9.18 -13.08 11.00
C VAL A 172 10.52 -13.85 10.89
N HIS A 173 11.52 -13.50 11.69
CA HIS A 173 12.86 -14.11 11.68
C HIS A 173 12.83 -15.65 11.63
N GLY A 174 11.95 -16.28 12.42
CA GLY A 174 11.84 -17.74 12.49
C GLY A 174 11.36 -18.42 11.21
N ALA A 175 10.72 -17.68 10.29
CA ALA A 175 10.22 -18.19 9.01
C ALA A 175 10.87 -17.48 7.80
N ARG A 176 11.98 -16.76 8.02
CA ARG A 176 12.59 -15.88 6.99
C ARG A 176 12.98 -16.60 5.70
N GLU A 177 13.48 -17.83 5.79
CA GLU A 177 13.90 -18.61 4.61
C GLU A 177 12.70 -18.94 3.71
N HIS A 178 11.62 -19.41 4.33
CA HIS A 178 10.37 -19.74 3.65
C HIS A 178 9.71 -18.51 3.01
N LEU A 179 9.66 -17.40 3.76
CA LEU A 179 9.11 -16.14 3.25
C LEU A 179 9.99 -15.54 2.14
N ALA A 180 11.31 -15.61 2.26
CA ALA A 180 12.25 -15.15 1.25
C ALA A 180 12.09 -15.94 -0.06
N ASP A 181 12.02 -17.27 0.02
CA ASP A 181 11.79 -18.14 -1.14
C ASP A 181 10.47 -17.79 -1.86
N MET A 182 9.38 -17.61 -1.12
CA MET A 182 8.10 -17.19 -1.71
C MET A 182 8.18 -15.80 -2.35
N ALA A 183 8.85 -14.84 -1.70
CA ALA A 183 8.99 -13.49 -2.23
C ALA A 183 9.80 -13.48 -3.54
N VAL A 184 10.93 -14.19 -3.59
CA VAL A 184 11.76 -14.30 -4.81
C VAL A 184 10.97 -14.97 -5.94
N LYS A 185 10.27 -16.08 -5.67
CA LYS A 185 9.43 -16.76 -6.67
C LYS A 185 8.31 -15.87 -7.19
N ALA A 186 7.63 -15.15 -6.30
CA ALA A 186 6.55 -14.23 -6.68
C ALA A 186 7.07 -13.10 -7.57
N VAL A 187 8.17 -12.45 -7.19
CA VAL A 187 8.78 -11.34 -7.95
C VAL A 187 9.28 -11.83 -9.31
N LYS A 188 9.95 -12.98 -9.38
CA LYS A 188 10.40 -13.56 -10.67
C LYS A 188 9.24 -13.86 -11.62
N GLN A 189 8.09 -14.28 -11.09
CA GLN A 189 6.91 -14.59 -11.90
C GLN A 189 6.30 -13.33 -12.56
N ILE A 190 6.36 -12.19 -11.89
CA ILE A 190 5.79 -10.92 -12.38
C ILE A 190 6.82 -10.02 -13.09
N ALA A 191 8.09 -10.40 -13.05
CA ALA A 191 9.17 -9.62 -13.65
C ALA A 191 9.08 -9.67 -15.17
N GLU A 192 8.83 -8.52 -15.78
CA GLU A 192 8.77 -8.37 -17.24
C GLU A 192 10.04 -7.66 -17.73
N LYS A 193 10.68 -8.24 -18.75
CA LYS A 193 11.79 -7.57 -19.43
C LYS A 193 11.24 -6.64 -20.52
N ARG A 194 11.30 -5.33 -20.27
CA ARG A 194 10.89 -4.28 -21.23
C ARG A 194 12.14 -3.61 -21.79
N GLY A 195 12.63 -4.12 -22.92
CA GLY A 195 13.92 -3.70 -23.49
C GLY A 195 15.08 -4.18 -22.63
N ASP A 196 15.94 -3.25 -22.21
CA ASP A 196 17.12 -3.54 -21.36
C ASP A 196 16.83 -3.41 -19.85
N LYS A 197 15.60 -3.04 -19.47
CA LYS A 197 15.22 -2.88 -18.07
C LYS A 197 14.20 -3.93 -17.64
N TRP A 198 14.35 -4.40 -16.42
CA TRP A 198 13.35 -5.21 -15.75
C TRP A 198 12.31 -4.30 -15.12
N TYR A 199 11.05 -4.62 -15.33
CA TYR A 199 9.91 -3.95 -14.75
C TYR A 199 9.15 -4.93 -13.86
N VAL A 200 8.89 -4.53 -12.62
CA VAL A 200 8.19 -5.34 -11.64
C VAL A 200 7.00 -4.53 -11.14
N ASP A 201 5.79 -5.02 -11.42
CA ASP A 201 4.56 -4.43 -10.92
C ASP A 201 4.11 -5.13 -9.65
N LEU A 202 4.41 -4.55 -8.49
CA LEU A 202 4.08 -5.12 -7.18
C LEU A 202 2.57 -5.30 -6.98
N ASP A 203 1.72 -4.53 -7.66
CA ASP A 203 0.26 -4.70 -7.59
C ASP A 203 -0.19 -6.04 -8.17
N SER A 204 0.64 -6.67 -9.00
CA SER A 204 0.37 -8.01 -9.54
C SER A 204 0.53 -9.12 -8.48
N VAL A 205 1.18 -8.85 -7.34
CA VAL A 205 1.23 -9.79 -6.20
C VAL A 205 0.04 -9.55 -5.28
N GLN A 206 -0.71 -10.60 -4.97
CA GLN A 206 -1.83 -10.52 -4.01
C GLN A 206 -1.40 -11.11 -2.66
N ILE A 207 -1.57 -10.35 -1.59
CA ILE A 207 -1.29 -10.81 -0.22
C ILE A 207 -2.63 -10.99 0.50
N ILE A 208 -2.97 -12.24 0.80
CA ILE A 208 -4.15 -12.59 1.60
C ILE A 208 -3.73 -13.11 2.96
N LYS A 209 -4.27 -12.50 4.01
CA LYS A 209 -3.99 -12.86 5.40
C LYS A 209 -5.19 -13.62 5.97
N LYS A 210 -4.96 -14.85 6.46
CA LYS A 210 -5.95 -15.66 7.17
C LYS A 210 -5.34 -16.13 8.50
N HIS A 211 -6.12 -16.03 9.57
CA HIS A 211 -5.70 -16.43 10.92
C HIS A 211 -5.89 -17.93 11.11
N GLY A 212 -5.06 -18.55 11.97
CA GLY A 212 -5.29 -19.91 12.49
C GLY A 212 -4.21 -20.97 12.20
N ALA A 213 -3.21 -20.67 11.37
CA ALA A 213 -2.12 -21.60 11.00
C ALA A 213 -0.73 -21.05 11.37
N SER A 214 0.34 -21.82 11.11
CA SER A 214 1.73 -21.39 11.31
C SER A 214 2.21 -20.47 10.18
N LEU A 215 3.26 -19.68 10.44
CA LEU A 215 3.93 -18.88 9.40
C LEU A 215 4.46 -19.76 8.26
N LEU A 216 4.91 -20.99 8.57
CA LEU A 216 5.41 -21.95 7.59
C LEU A 216 4.31 -22.56 6.71
N ASP A 217 3.05 -22.45 7.11
CA ASP A 217 1.90 -22.92 6.31
C ASP A 217 1.51 -21.93 5.22
N SER A 218 2.14 -20.75 5.18
CA SER A 218 1.99 -19.78 4.11
C SER A 218 2.44 -20.37 2.78
N LYS A 219 1.70 -20.11 1.70
CA LYS A 219 1.99 -20.68 0.38
C LYS A 219 1.88 -19.62 -0.70
N LEU A 220 2.79 -19.69 -1.66
CA LEU A 220 2.65 -18.98 -2.93
C LEU A 220 1.66 -19.73 -3.81
N VAL A 221 0.60 -19.05 -4.21
CA VAL A 221 -0.39 -19.56 -5.17
C VAL A 221 -0.10 -18.92 -6.52
N TYR A 222 0.16 -19.73 -7.54
CA TYR A 222 0.29 -19.28 -8.93
C TYR A 222 -1.10 -19.01 -9.51
N GLY A 223 -1.67 -17.87 -9.15
CA GLY A 223 -3.02 -17.46 -9.51
C GLY A 223 -3.53 -16.37 -8.57
N VAL A 224 -4.85 -16.20 -8.53
CA VAL A 224 -5.52 -15.24 -7.65
C VAL A 224 -6.37 -16.00 -6.65
N VAL A 225 -6.31 -15.58 -5.39
CA VAL A 225 -7.18 -16.11 -4.35
C VAL A 225 -8.30 -15.10 -4.13
N LEU A 226 -9.55 -15.56 -4.20
CA LEU A 226 -10.70 -14.73 -3.90
C LEU A 226 -11.23 -15.09 -2.53
N ASP A 227 -11.31 -14.12 -1.63
CA ASP A 227 -11.98 -14.29 -0.34
C ASP A 227 -13.50 -14.17 -0.50
N LYS A 228 -14.06 -15.09 -1.27
CA LYS A 228 -15.47 -15.15 -1.66
C LYS A 228 -15.96 -16.59 -1.70
N GLU A 229 -17.25 -16.74 -1.48
CA GLU A 229 -17.93 -18.02 -1.52
C GLU A 229 -18.65 -18.23 -2.85
N VAL A 230 -18.91 -19.49 -3.16
CA VAL A 230 -19.76 -19.87 -4.29
C VAL A 230 -21.19 -19.48 -3.96
N VAL A 231 -21.86 -18.85 -4.92
CA VAL A 231 -23.17 -18.22 -4.67
C VAL A 231 -24.30 -19.21 -4.35
N HIS A 232 -24.23 -20.44 -4.88
CA HIS A 232 -25.29 -21.44 -4.74
C HIS A 232 -24.73 -22.81 -4.32
N PRO A 233 -25.36 -23.52 -3.36
CA PRO A 233 -24.82 -24.77 -2.81
C PRO A 233 -24.78 -25.94 -3.80
N ALA A 234 -25.67 -25.94 -4.81
CA ALA A 234 -25.70 -26.96 -5.86
C ALA A 234 -24.64 -26.74 -6.97
N MET A 235 -23.86 -25.65 -6.91
CA MET A 235 -22.75 -25.44 -7.85
C MET A 235 -21.55 -26.33 -7.47
N PRO A 236 -20.72 -26.72 -8.45
CA PRO A 236 -19.51 -27.48 -8.16
C PRO A 236 -18.56 -26.64 -7.28
N ARG A 237 -17.95 -27.29 -6.29
CA ARG A 237 -16.91 -26.65 -5.44
C ARG A 237 -15.52 -26.69 -6.05
N ARG A 238 -15.31 -27.56 -7.04
CA ARG A 238 -14.04 -27.75 -7.76
C ARG A 238 -14.33 -27.97 -9.23
N VAL A 239 -13.66 -27.21 -10.08
CA VAL A 239 -13.75 -27.31 -11.54
C VAL A 239 -12.34 -27.50 -12.07
N GLU A 240 -12.11 -28.59 -12.81
CA GLU A 240 -10.83 -28.85 -13.48
C GLU A 240 -10.88 -28.31 -14.91
N LYS A 241 -9.74 -27.79 -15.41
CA LYS A 241 -9.64 -27.11 -16.72
C LYS A 241 -10.70 -26.00 -16.85
N ALA A 242 -10.70 -25.09 -15.88
CA ALA A 242 -11.64 -23.99 -15.81
C ALA A 242 -11.47 -23.01 -17.00
N LYS A 243 -12.57 -22.74 -17.71
CA LYS A 243 -12.78 -21.65 -18.65
C LYS A 243 -13.51 -20.54 -17.91
N ILE A 244 -12.75 -19.53 -17.51
CA ILE A 244 -13.21 -18.45 -16.61
C ILE A 244 -13.74 -17.29 -17.45
N ALA A 245 -14.98 -16.87 -17.18
CA ALA A 245 -15.56 -15.65 -17.71
C ALA A 245 -15.49 -14.53 -16.66
N LEU A 246 -14.90 -13.40 -17.03
CA LEU A 246 -14.78 -12.21 -16.19
C LEU A 246 -15.79 -11.16 -16.66
N ILE A 247 -16.76 -10.82 -15.80
CA ILE A 247 -17.91 -9.98 -16.18
C ILE A 247 -18.01 -8.75 -15.24
N ASP A 248 -18.04 -7.55 -15.82
CA ASP A 248 -18.28 -6.27 -15.13
C ASP A 248 -19.72 -5.75 -15.28
N ALA A 249 -20.65 -6.69 -15.45
CA ALA A 249 -22.09 -6.46 -15.46
C ALA A 249 -22.79 -7.21 -14.33
N PRO A 250 -23.92 -6.70 -13.81
CA PRO A 250 -24.75 -7.48 -12.90
C PRO A 250 -25.51 -8.55 -13.70
N LEU A 251 -25.62 -9.74 -13.15
CA LEU A 251 -26.53 -10.77 -13.69
C LEU A 251 -27.89 -10.62 -13.01
N GLU A 252 -28.52 -9.48 -13.24
CA GLU A 252 -29.79 -9.04 -12.65
C GLU A 252 -30.63 -8.34 -13.72
N VAL A 253 -31.95 -8.23 -13.50
CA VAL A 253 -32.81 -7.47 -14.42
C VAL A 253 -32.52 -5.98 -14.25
N GLU A 254 -31.84 -5.40 -15.23
CA GLU A 254 -31.49 -3.98 -15.22
C GLU A 254 -32.74 -3.11 -15.38
N LYS A 255 -32.72 -1.97 -14.68
CA LYS A 255 -33.71 -0.93 -14.87
C LYS A 255 -33.23 -0.01 -16.00
N PRO A 256 -34.13 0.44 -16.89
CA PRO A 256 -33.76 1.42 -17.91
C PRO A 256 -33.26 2.72 -17.26
N GLU A 257 -32.34 3.41 -17.94
CA GLU A 257 -31.79 4.70 -17.48
C GLU A 257 -32.84 5.82 -17.50
N LEU A 258 -33.85 5.69 -18.37
CA LEU A 258 -34.99 6.59 -18.43
C LEU A 258 -36.06 6.15 -17.43
N ASP A 259 -36.75 7.12 -16.82
CA ASP A 259 -37.89 6.86 -15.94
C ASP A 259 -38.99 6.11 -16.68
N ALA A 260 -39.08 4.81 -16.41
CA ALA A 260 -40.07 3.91 -16.99
C ALA A 260 -40.90 3.27 -15.89
N GLU A 261 -42.22 3.51 -15.93
CA GLU A 261 -43.18 2.87 -15.04
C GLU A 261 -43.99 1.83 -15.81
N ILE A 262 -44.07 0.62 -15.25
CA ILE A 262 -44.90 -0.44 -15.80
C ILE A 262 -46.22 -0.44 -15.04
N ARG A 263 -47.30 -0.08 -15.73
CA ARG A 263 -48.67 -0.10 -15.19
C ARG A 263 -49.34 -1.42 -15.54
N ILE A 264 -49.54 -2.26 -14.54
CA ILE A 264 -50.17 -3.57 -14.69
C ILE A 264 -51.66 -3.43 -14.38
N MET A 265 -52.52 -3.61 -15.38
CA MET A 265 -53.98 -3.47 -15.24
C MET A 265 -54.71 -4.81 -15.11
N ASP A 266 -54.04 -5.92 -15.39
CA ASP A 266 -54.61 -7.28 -15.40
C ASP A 266 -53.66 -8.28 -14.71
N PRO A 267 -54.16 -9.19 -13.85
CA PRO A 267 -53.39 -10.32 -13.32
C PRO A 267 -52.61 -11.15 -14.37
N LEU A 268 -53.10 -11.30 -15.60
CA LEU A 268 -52.40 -11.99 -16.69
C LEU A 268 -51.14 -11.24 -17.14
N GLN A 269 -51.18 -9.91 -17.14
CA GLN A 269 -50.01 -9.08 -17.46
C GLN A 269 -48.92 -9.22 -16.37
N MET A 270 -49.33 -9.37 -15.10
CA MET A 270 -48.39 -9.65 -14.00
C MET A 270 -47.60 -10.94 -14.23
N ARG A 271 -48.28 -12.02 -14.65
CA ARG A 271 -47.61 -13.29 -14.96
C ARG A 271 -46.62 -13.17 -16.11
N LYS A 272 -47.04 -12.57 -17.23
CA LYS A 272 -46.16 -12.34 -18.39
C LYS A 272 -44.93 -11.52 -18.01
N PHE A 273 -45.08 -10.51 -17.17
CA PHE A 273 -43.97 -9.69 -16.71
C PHE A 273 -42.95 -10.49 -15.88
N LEU A 274 -43.42 -11.37 -14.98
CA LEU A 274 -42.55 -12.24 -14.20
C LEU A 274 -41.83 -13.27 -15.09
N GLU A 275 -42.54 -13.87 -16.04
CA GLU A 275 -41.96 -14.79 -17.02
C GLU A 275 -40.89 -14.12 -17.88
N GLU A 276 -41.13 -12.88 -18.32
CA GLU A 276 -40.18 -12.13 -19.15
C GLU A 276 -38.90 -11.79 -18.38
N LYS A 277 -39.03 -11.39 -17.10
CA LYS A 277 -37.87 -11.22 -16.21
C LYS A 277 -37.04 -12.49 -16.09
N GLU A 278 -37.71 -13.63 -15.94
CA GLU A 278 -37.03 -14.93 -15.88
C GLU A 278 -36.35 -15.29 -17.20
N ASN A 279 -36.99 -15.01 -18.34
CA ASN A 279 -36.44 -15.26 -19.67
C ASN A 279 -35.18 -14.42 -19.92
N ILE A 280 -35.18 -13.13 -19.56
CA ILE A 280 -33.99 -12.26 -19.67
C ILE A 280 -32.80 -12.86 -18.92
N LEU A 281 -33.00 -13.28 -17.67
CA LEU A 281 -31.93 -13.90 -16.87
C LEU A 281 -31.49 -15.25 -17.44
N ARG A 282 -32.43 -16.05 -17.94
CA ARG A 282 -32.14 -17.32 -18.59
C ARG A 282 -31.31 -17.13 -19.85
N ASP A 283 -31.58 -16.10 -20.63
CA ASP A 283 -30.84 -15.77 -21.86
C ASP A 283 -29.43 -15.26 -21.56
N MET A 284 -29.25 -14.45 -20.52
CA MET A 284 -27.92 -14.04 -20.04
C MET A 284 -27.07 -15.27 -19.67
N VAL A 285 -27.62 -16.18 -18.86
CA VAL A 285 -26.97 -17.46 -18.51
C VAL A 285 -26.83 -18.38 -19.73
N GLY A 286 -27.73 -18.26 -20.71
CA GLY A 286 -27.68 -18.86 -22.03
C GLY A 286 -26.39 -18.50 -22.77
N LYS A 287 -26.13 -17.20 -22.91
CA LYS A 287 -24.95 -16.65 -23.59
C LYS A 287 -23.65 -17.11 -22.93
N ILE A 288 -23.56 -17.04 -21.60
CA ILE A 288 -22.38 -17.49 -20.85
C ILE A 288 -22.09 -18.97 -21.11
N ALA A 289 -23.12 -19.81 -21.02
CA ALA A 289 -22.98 -21.23 -21.27
C ALA A 289 -22.64 -21.55 -22.74
N GLY A 290 -23.16 -20.75 -23.69
CA GLY A 290 -22.88 -20.90 -25.12
C GLY A 290 -21.42 -20.67 -25.50
N VAL A 291 -20.71 -19.81 -24.76
CA VAL A 291 -19.25 -19.63 -24.88
C VAL A 291 -18.48 -20.82 -24.30
N GLY A 292 -19.15 -21.68 -23.53
CA GLY A 292 -18.54 -22.84 -22.87
C GLY A 292 -17.76 -22.48 -21.61
N ALA A 293 -18.07 -21.34 -20.97
CA ALA A 293 -17.52 -20.99 -19.67
C ALA A 293 -18.08 -21.92 -18.58
N ASN A 294 -17.19 -22.43 -17.72
CA ASN A 294 -17.56 -23.29 -16.59
C ASN A 294 -17.34 -22.60 -15.23
N VAL A 295 -16.69 -21.44 -15.23
CA VAL A 295 -16.55 -20.55 -14.08
C VAL A 295 -16.90 -19.12 -14.49
N VAL A 296 -17.70 -18.44 -13.68
CA VAL A 296 -18.11 -17.05 -13.88
C VAL A 296 -17.72 -16.24 -12.66
N ILE A 297 -17.02 -15.14 -12.90
CA ILE A 297 -16.62 -14.20 -11.86
C ILE A 297 -17.21 -12.85 -12.22
N CYS A 298 -18.17 -12.40 -11.43
CA CYS A 298 -18.85 -11.12 -11.62
C CYS A 298 -18.35 -10.10 -10.60
N GLN A 299 -18.02 -8.90 -11.09
CA GLN A 299 -17.72 -7.74 -10.24
C GLN A 299 -18.97 -7.28 -9.47
N LYS A 300 -20.15 -7.40 -10.08
CA LYS A 300 -21.43 -6.97 -9.51
C LYS A 300 -22.22 -8.15 -8.94
N GLY A 301 -23.51 -7.94 -8.68
CA GLY A 301 -24.42 -8.96 -8.14
C GLY A 301 -24.84 -10.01 -9.16
N ILE A 302 -25.41 -11.10 -8.65
CA ILE A 302 -26.03 -12.18 -9.42
C ILE A 302 -27.35 -12.50 -8.72
N ASP A 303 -28.46 -12.39 -9.44
CA ASP A 303 -29.81 -12.67 -8.94
C ASP A 303 -30.00 -14.16 -8.65
N ASP A 304 -30.86 -14.51 -7.70
CA ASP A 304 -31.05 -15.89 -7.22
C ASP A 304 -31.60 -16.80 -8.33
N VAL A 305 -32.44 -16.27 -9.21
CA VAL A 305 -32.93 -16.96 -10.41
C VAL A 305 -31.77 -17.29 -11.35
N ALA A 306 -30.87 -16.33 -11.61
CA ALA A 306 -29.68 -16.56 -12.45
C ALA A 306 -28.73 -17.58 -11.80
N GLN A 307 -28.55 -17.53 -10.47
CA GLN A 307 -27.75 -18.51 -9.73
C GLN A 307 -28.30 -19.94 -9.91
N HIS A 308 -29.62 -20.12 -9.84
CA HIS A 308 -30.26 -21.42 -10.05
C HIS A 308 -30.01 -21.97 -11.46
N TYR A 309 -30.12 -21.12 -12.49
CA TYR A 309 -29.83 -21.52 -13.87
C TYR A 309 -28.34 -21.84 -14.09
N LEU A 310 -27.43 -21.09 -13.48
CA LEU A 310 -25.99 -21.37 -13.51
C LEU A 310 -25.68 -22.70 -12.82
N ALA A 311 -26.29 -22.97 -11.66
CA ALA A 311 -26.15 -24.23 -10.93
C ALA A 311 -26.65 -25.43 -11.73
N LYS A 312 -27.82 -25.33 -12.38
CA LYS A 312 -28.35 -26.38 -13.27
C LYS A 312 -27.42 -26.72 -14.43
N LYS A 313 -26.67 -25.73 -14.94
CA LYS A 313 -25.67 -25.92 -15.99
C LYS A 313 -24.30 -26.34 -15.46
N GLY A 314 -24.14 -26.50 -14.14
CA GLY A 314 -22.88 -26.86 -13.51
C GLY A 314 -21.80 -25.78 -13.58
N ILE A 315 -22.20 -24.50 -13.73
CA ILE A 315 -21.27 -23.37 -13.81
C ILE A 315 -21.04 -22.83 -12.40
N LEU A 316 -19.77 -22.76 -11.97
CA LEU A 316 -19.39 -22.14 -10.70
C LEU A 316 -19.48 -20.62 -10.86
N ALA A 317 -20.19 -19.94 -9.96
CA ALA A 317 -20.30 -18.49 -10.00
C ALA A 317 -19.87 -17.83 -8.68
N VAL A 318 -19.16 -16.71 -8.81
CA VAL A 318 -18.76 -15.82 -7.71
C VAL A 318 -19.24 -14.41 -8.03
N ARG A 319 -19.82 -13.73 -7.04
CA ARG A 319 -20.36 -12.36 -7.18
C ARG A 319 -19.64 -11.36 -6.29
N ARG A 320 -19.78 -10.07 -6.62
CA ARG A 320 -19.25 -8.94 -5.83
C ARG A 320 -17.74 -9.01 -5.62
N VAL A 321 -17.00 -9.33 -6.69
CA VAL A 321 -15.53 -9.32 -6.70
C VAL A 321 -15.02 -7.89 -6.85
N LYS A 322 -13.93 -7.55 -6.17
CA LYS A 322 -13.33 -6.21 -6.28
C LYS A 322 -12.71 -6.04 -7.66
N ARG A 323 -12.79 -4.83 -8.21
CA ARG A 323 -12.16 -4.50 -9.51
C ARG A 323 -10.65 -4.82 -9.53
N SER A 324 -9.93 -4.50 -8.46
CA SER A 324 -8.51 -4.83 -8.34
C SER A 324 -8.22 -6.34 -8.42
N ASP A 325 -9.14 -7.19 -7.93
CA ASP A 325 -8.99 -8.65 -8.03
C ASP A 325 -9.36 -9.14 -9.44
N MET A 326 -10.30 -8.48 -10.12
CA MET A 326 -10.64 -8.77 -11.52
C MET A 326 -9.47 -8.51 -12.47
N GLU A 327 -8.76 -7.40 -12.28
CA GLU A 327 -7.56 -7.05 -13.07
C GLU A 327 -6.43 -8.06 -12.85
N LYS A 328 -6.25 -8.57 -11.62
CA LYS A 328 -5.29 -9.65 -11.33
C LYS A 328 -5.72 -10.97 -11.98
N LEU A 329 -7.02 -11.28 -11.98
CA LEU A 329 -7.56 -12.46 -12.64
C LEU A 329 -7.36 -12.40 -14.15
N GLU A 330 -7.52 -11.22 -14.75
CA GLU A 330 -7.26 -10.98 -16.17
C GLU A 330 -5.82 -11.37 -16.53
N LYS A 331 -4.84 -10.85 -15.77
CA LYS A 331 -3.42 -11.18 -15.94
C LYS A 331 -3.12 -12.66 -15.72
N ALA A 332 -3.70 -13.26 -14.67
CA ALA A 332 -3.41 -14.65 -14.30
C ALA A 332 -4.04 -15.69 -15.23
N THR A 333 -5.23 -15.39 -15.77
CA THR A 333 -6.01 -16.33 -16.59
C THR A 333 -5.86 -16.08 -18.09
N GLY A 334 -5.34 -14.91 -18.49
CA GLY A 334 -5.32 -14.45 -19.88
C GLY A 334 -6.71 -14.11 -20.42
N GLY A 335 -7.73 -14.06 -19.56
CA GLY A 335 -9.07 -13.63 -19.92
C GLY A 335 -9.12 -12.14 -20.26
N ARG A 336 -10.29 -11.66 -20.67
CA ARG A 336 -10.59 -10.22 -20.78
C ARG A 336 -11.83 -9.92 -19.97
N ILE A 337 -11.81 -8.80 -19.26
CA ILE A 337 -13.01 -8.32 -18.55
C ILE A 337 -14.02 -7.83 -19.59
N VAL A 338 -15.24 -8.34 -19.53
CA VAL A 338 -16.33 -7.97 -20.45
C VAL A 338 -17.40 -7.22 -19.66
N THR A 339 -17.77 -6.04 -20.13
CA THR A 339 -18.93 -5.26 -19.68
C THR A 339 -20.19 -5.68 -20.42
#